data_AF-A0A7X3SIS3-F1
#
_entry.id   AF-A0A7X3SIS3-F1
#
_cell.length_a   1.000
_cell.length_b   1.000
_cell.length_c   1.000
_cell.angle_alpha   90.00
_cell.angle_beta   90.00
_cell.angle_gamma   90.00
#
_symmetry.space_group_name_H-M   'P 1'
#
loop_
_entity.id
_entity.type
_entity.pdbx_description
1 polymer ?
#
loop_
_entity_poly.entity_id
_entity_poly.type
_entity_poly.pdbx_seq_one_letter_code
_entity_poly.pdbx_strand_id
1 'polypeptide(L)' 'MELDYFKDKLFDLLNDSEEMGIIDLNADERNNLFIVRTEDGNVFEIVCRKAAGKEDGWTTAN' A
#
# COMPACT_ATOMS: atom_id res chain seq x y z
N MET A 1 2.04 -14.98 2.90
CA MET A 1 1.54 -14.13 1.81
C MET A 1 2.71 -13.73 0.94
N GLU A 2 2.55 -13.80 -0.38
CA GLU A 2 3.54 -13.24 -1.33
C GLU A 2 3.34 -11.73 -1.43
N LEU A 3 4.41 -11.00 -1.78
CA LEU A 3 4.36 -9.54 -1.86
C LEU A 3 3.37 -9.08 -2.94
N ASP A 4 3.34 -9.81 -4.05
CA ASP A 4 2.46 -9.60 -5.20
C ASP A 4 0.97 -9.69 -4.82
N TYR A 5 0.59 -10.76 -4.13
CA TYR A 5 -0.79 -10.93 -3.64
C TYR A 5 -1.20 -9.84 -2.63
N PHE A 6 -0.28 -9.43 -1.75
CA PHE A 6 -0.55 -8.34 -0.80
C PHE A 6 -0.78 -7.02 -1.52
N LYS A 7 0.03 -6.74 -2.55
CA LYS A 7 -0.10 -5.57 -3.42
C LYS A 7 -1.46 -5.54 -4.10
N ASP A 8 -1.87 -6.62 -4.75
CA ASP A 8 -3.19 -6.70 -5.41
C ASP A 8 -4.33 -6.43 -4.43
N LYS A 9 -4.26 -7.04 -3.23
CA LYS A 9 -5.28 -6.81 -2.19
C LYS A 9 -5.29 -5.40 -1.65
N LEU A 10 -4.12 -4.77 -1.50
CA LEU A 10 -4.02 -3.38 -1.08
C LEU A 10 -4.58 -2.45 -2.16
N PHE A 11 -4.31 -2.74 -3.44
CA PHE A 11 -4.83 -1.98 -4.55
C PHE A 11 -6.36 -2.06 -4.60
N ASP A 12 -6.93 -3.28 -4.53
CA ASP A 12 -8.38 -3.48 -4.45
C ASP A 12 -8.99 -2.70 -3.27
N LEU A 13 -8.37 -2.76 -2.09
CA LEU A 13 -8.87 -2.08 -0.89
C LEU A 13 -8.84 -0.55 -1.02
N LEU A 14 -7.76 0.01 -1.56
CA LEU A 14 -7.63 1.45 -1.78
C LEU A 14 -8.64 1.91 -2.84
N ASN A 15 -8.81 1.13 -3.90
CA ASN A 15 -9.74 1.45 -4.98
C ASN A 15 -11.22 1.32 -4.57
N ASP A 16 -11.54 0.42 -3.63
CA ASP A 16 -12.87 0.26 -3.04
C ASP A 16 -13.16 1.32 -1.94
N SER A 17 -12.14 2.03 -1.45
CA SER A 17 -12.29 3.00 -0.38
C SER A 17 -12.84 4.34 -0.90
N GLU A 18 -14.16 4.49 -0.85
CA GLU A 18 -14.84 5.76 -1.15
C GLU A 18 -14.46 6.89 -0.17
N GLU A 19 -14.06 6.55 1.06
CA GLU A 19 -13.75 7.52 2.11
C GLU A 19 -12.37 8.18 1.95
N MET A 20 -11.43 7.54 1.25
CA MET A 20 -10.08 8.11 1.05
C MET A 20 -10.02 9.20 -0.05
N GLY A 21 -11.08 9.38 -0.84
CA GLY A 21 -11.10 10.36 -1.92
C GLY A 21 -9.97 10.16 -2.93
N ILE A 22 -9.67 8.91 -3.30
CA ILE A 22 -8.60 8.58 -4.24
C ILE A 22 -9.12 8.77 -5.66
N ILE A 23 -8.48 9.66 -6.44
CA ILE A 23 -8.81 9.88 -7.86
C ILE A 23 -7.97 9.05 -8.81
N ASP A 24 -6.77 8.69 -8.39
CA ASP A 24 -5.82 7.97 -9.24
C ASP A 24 -4.95 7.08 -8.36
N LEU A 25 -4.82 5.82 -8.77
CA LEU A 25 -4.03 4.82 -8.08
C LEU A 25 -3.14 4.13 -9.10
N ASN A 26 -1.83 4.34 -8.99
CA ASN A 26 -0.85 3.74 -9.88
C ASN A 26 0.04 2.75 -9.13
N ALA A 27 0.20 1.55 -9.69
CA ALA A 27 1.06 0.51 -9.14
C ALA A 27 2.37 0.44 -9.94
N ASP A 28 3.49 0.79 -9.30
CA ASP A 28 4.83 0.56 -9.84
C ASP A 28 5.35 -0.78 -9.33
N GLU A 29 5.09 -1.82 -10.13
CA GLU A 29 5.51 -3.19 -9.82
C GLU A 29 7.03 -3.34 -9.70
N ARG A 30 7.79 -2.54 -10.48
CA ARG A 30 9.26 -2.59 -10.54
C ARG A 30 9.90 -2.11 -9.25
N ASN A 31 9.31 -1.09 -8.62
CA ASN A 31 9.81 -0.51 -7.37
C ASN A 31 9.04 -0.98 -6.13
N ASN A 32 7.99 -1.80 -6.31
CA ASN A 32 7.06 -2.18 -5.24
C ASN A 32 6.40 -0.97 -4.57
N LEU A 33 6.04 0.03 -5.37
CA LEU A 33 5.52 1.31 -4.91
C LEU A 33 4.10 1.50 -5.44
N PHE A 34 3.18 1.95 -4.60
CA PHE A 34 1.91 2.52 -5.04
C PHE A 34 1.95 4.03 -4.92
N ILE A 35 1.50 4.69 -5.97
CA ILE A 35 1.30 6.13 -5.99
C ILE A 35 -0.20 6.36 -5.91
N VAL A 36 -0.63 6.96 -4.81
CA VAL A 36 -2.02 7.29 -4.54
C VAL A 36 -2.18 8.79 -4.73
N ARG A 37 -3.12 9.21 -5.55
CA ARG A 37 -3.49 10.62 -5.70
C ARG A 37 -4.90 10.82 -5.16
N THR A 38 -5.03 11.83 -4.32
CA THR A 38 -6.32 12.22 -3.72
C THR A 38 -6.97 13.37 -4.47
N GLU A 39 -8.28 13.54 -4.29
CA GLU A 39 -9.09 14.64 -4.83
C GLU A 39 -8.56 16.02 -4.41
N ASP A 40 -8.00 16.13 -3.21
CA ASP A 40 -7.35 17.34 -2.69
C ASP A 40 -6.03 17.69 -3.41
N GLY A 41 -5.59 16.86 -4.35
CA GLY A 41 -4.33 17.03 -5.08
C GLY A 41 -3.08 16.54 -4.32
N ASN A 42 -3.26 15.92 -3.15
CA ASN A 42 -2.16 15.30 -2.42
C ASN A 42 -1.77 13.97 -3.08
N VAL A 43 -0.47 13.69 -3.12
CA VAL A 43 0.09 12.45 -3.63
C VAL A 43 0.80 11.73 -2.49
N PHE A 44 0.46 10.46 -2.30
CA PHE A 44 1.07 9.57 -1.32
C PHE A 44 1.80 8.43 -2.01
N GLU A 45 2.91 8.03 -1.44
CA GLU A 45 3.74 6.94 -1.93
C GLU A 45 3.75 5.81 -0.89
N ILE A 46 3.32 4.61 -1.28
CA ILE A 46 3.24 3.44 -0.41
C ILE A 46 4.24 2.40 -0.91
N VAL A 47 5.31 2.17 -0.15
CA VAL A 47 6.31 1.14 -0.47
C VAL A 47 5.94 -0.18 0.20
N CYS A 48 5.62 -1.19 -0.61
CA CYS A 48 5.41 -2.55 -0.12
C CYS A 48 6.74 -3.29 -0.04
N ARG A 49 7.13 -3.68 1.18
CA ARG A 49 8.31 -4.52 1.42
C ARG A 49 7.95 -5.68 2.31
N LYS A 50 8.44 -6.87 1.96
CA LYS A 50 8.38 -8.02 2.85
C LYS A 50 9.46 -7.85 3.93
N ALA A 51 9.05 -7.77 5.19
CA ALA A 51 10.00 -7.75 6.30
C ALA A 51 10.79 -9.07 6.34
N ALA A 52 12.09 -8.98 6.61
CA ALA A 52 12.99 -10.13 6.61
C ALA A 52 12.84 -11.03 7.86
N GLY A 53 12.09 -10.59 8.87
CA GLY A 53 11.74 -11.41 10.02
C GLY A 53 10.36 -12.04 9.83
N LYS A 54 10.24 -13.37 9.99
CA LYS A 54 8.99 -13.91 10.52
C LYS A 54 8.79 -13.23 11.87
N GLU A 55 7.68 -12.51 12.02
CA GLU A 55 7.31 -11.79 13.24
C GLU A 55 6.97 -12.79 14.35
N ASP A 56 7.98 -13.44 14.93
CA ASP A 56 7.92 -13.94 16.30
C ASP A 56 8.21 -12.75 17.21
N GLY A 57 7.22 -11.84 17.35
CA GLY A 57 7.33 -10.72 18.28
C GLY A 57 7.03 -9.35 17.67
N TRP A 58 5.78 -9.12 17.29
CA TRP A 58 5.20 -7.79 17.39
C TRP A 58 5.10 -7.46 18.90
N THR A 59 6.18 -6.98 19.52
CA THR A 59 6.08 -6.21 20.76
C THR A 59 6.01 -4.75 20.38
N THR A 60 4.87 -4.18 20.71
CA THR A 60 4.52 -2.76 20.65
C THR A 60 5.56 -1.83 21.29
N ALA A 61 5.63 -0.64 20.70
CA ALA A 61 6.07 0.65 21.26
C ALA A 61 7.58 0.87 21.48
N ASN A 62 8.10 1.93 20.85
CA ASN A 62 8.32 3.20 21.55
C ASN A 62 8.36 4.37 20.56
#